data_AF-A0A5J4WJ08-F1
#
_entry.id   AF-A0A5J4WJ08-F1
#
_cell.length_a   1.000
_cell.length_b   1.000
_cell.length_c   1.000
_cell.angle_alpha   90.00
_cell.angle_beta   90.00
_cell.angle_gamma   90.00
#
_symmetry.space_group_name_H-M   'P 1'
#
loop_
_entity.id
_entity.type
_entity.pdbx_description
1 polymer ?
#
loop_
_entity_poly.entity_id
_entity_poly.type
_entity_poly.pdbx_seq_one_letter_code
_entity_poly.pdbx_strand_id
1 'polypeptide(L)'
;MGQLKSIRIQSDNSTAIFDINKGAPAPAPASLIDKIHQQAELILMQKSAFHIPGRVITVANSLSRLATSGDYEMRQEELKETLFQLKIKPTIEIFAYQKNRKYRRFNCLMWDRCEETQNGFKMSWNKQILMLNPSIMLIQKVSNKITKGLIEEVIVVPNWQAQSWRGDLQKITVKQLIMGRCAEVLVP
;
A
#
# COMPACT_ATOMS: atom_id res chain seq x y z
N MET A 1 9.66 29.73 -0.55
CA MET A 1 9.28 28.33 -0.78
C MET A 1 10.18 27.77 -1.87
N GLY A 2 10.90 26.66 -1.63
CA GLY A 2 11.79 26.08 -2.62
C GLY A 2 11.01 25.46 -3.78
N GLN A 3 11.24 25.94 -5.01
CA GLN A 3 10.67 25.34 -6.21
C GLN A 3 11.38 24.01 -6.49
N LEU A 4 10.63 22.91 -6.57
CA LEU A 4 11.16 21.60 -6.98
C LEU A 4 11.63 21.68 -8.43
N LYS A 5 12.94 21.52 -8.66
CA LYS A 5 13.57 21.65 -10.00
C LYS A 5 13.87 20.31 -10.68
N SER A 6 13.89 19.23 -9.91
CA SER A 6 14.25 17.91 -10.42
C SER A 6 13.59 16.76 -9.67
N ILE A 7 13.41 15.64 -10.37
CA ILE A 7 12.94 14.36 -9.87
C ILE A 7 14.05 13.34 -10.05
N ARG A 8 14.35 12.61 -8.97
CA ARG A 8 15.24 11.46 -9.00
C ARG A 8 14.41 10.18 -8.90
N ILE A 9 14.52 9.34 -9.92
CA ILE A 9 13.89 8.01 -9.98
C ILE A 9 14.96 6.98 -9.60
N GLN A 10 14.62 6.07 -8.69
CA GLN A 10 15.50 4.98 -8.28
C GLN A 10 14.79 3.65 -8.52
N SER A 11 15.48 2.72 -9.17
CA SER A 11 14.96 1.39 -9.50
C SER A 11 16.05 0.35 -9.47
N ASP A 12 15.71 -0.89 -9.14
CA ASP A 12 16.58 -2.06 -9.24
C ASP A 12 16.59 -2.69 -10.65
N ASN A 13 15.70 -2.23 -11.52
CA ASN A 13 15.69 -2.64 -12.91
C ASN A 13 16.60 -1.71 -13.73
N SER A 14 17.83 -2.15 -13.96
CA SER A 14 18.83 -1.42 -14.75
C SER A 14 18.37 -1.10 -16.17
N THR A 15 17.59 -1.99 -16.80
CA THR A 15 16.98 -1.75 -18.11
C THR A 15 15.99 -0.59 -18.06
N ALA A 16 15.11 -0.56 -17.06
CA ALA A 16 14.18 0.55 -16.89
C ALA A 16 14.90 1.89 -16.64
N ILE A 17 16.00 1.87 -15.88
CA ILE A 17 16.84 3.05 -15.67
C ILE A 17 17.46 3.55 -16.97
N PHE A 18 18.00 2.63 -17.78
CA PHE A 18 18.56 2.94 -19.08
C PHE A 18 17.50 3.59 -19.99
N ASP A 19 16.33 2.96 -20.09
CA ASP A 19 15.21 3.42 -20.92
C ASP A 19 14.73 4.82 -20.50
N ILE A 20 14.58 5.06 -19.20
CA ILE A 20 14.16 6.37 -18.66
C ILE A 20 15.21 7.44 -18.98
N ASN A 21 16.50 7.16 -18.83
CA ASN A 21 17.55 8.16 -19.07
C ASN A 21 17.77 8.43 -20.56
N LYS A 22 17.71 7.40 -21.40
CA LYS A 22 18.02 7.50 -22.84
C LYS A 22 16.82 7.87 -23.71
N GLY A 23 15.59 7.56 -23.28
CA GLY A 23 14.41 7.73 -24.13
C GLY A 23 14.36 6.77 -25.32
N ALA A 24 15.02 5.61 -25.18
CA ALA A 24 15.01 4.55 -26.18
C ALA A 24 14.50 3.23 -25.56
N PRO A 25 13.25 3.20 -25.07
CA PRO A 25 12.69 2.03 -24.41
C PRO A 25 12.47 0.85 -25.36
N ALA A 26 12.49 -0.36 -24.81
CA ALA A 26 11.95 -1.52 -25.52
C ALA A 26 10.47 -1.29 -25.92
N PRO A 27 9.93 -1.99 -26.94
CA PRO A 27 8.59 -1.74 -27.44
C PRO A 27 7.48 -1.84 -26.38
N ALA A 28 7.61 -2.78 -25.45
CA ALA A 28 6.61 -3.00 -24.41
C ALA A 28 6.46 -1.82 -23.41
N PRO A 29 7.54 -1.29 -22.79
CA PRO A 29 7.43 -0.13 -21.90
C PRO A 29 7.35 1.23 -22.61
N ALA A 30 7.52 1.31 -23.93
CA ALA A 30 7.68 2.58 -24.66
C ALA A 30 6.62 3.63 -24.34
N SER A 31 5.34 3.26 -24.45
CA SER A 31 4.21 4.16 -24.19
C SER A 31 4.18 4.74 -22.78
N LEU A 32 4.72 4.03 -21.79
CA LEU A 32 4.77 4.50 -20.41
C LEU A 32 5.96 5.46 -20.20
N ILE A 33 7.10 5.14 -20.80
CA ILE A 33 8.31 5.97 -20.74
C ILE A 33 8.05 7.32 -21.43
N ASP A 34 7.38 7.32 -22.57
CA ASP A 34 6.98 8.55 -23.27
C ASP A 34 6.08 9.42 -22.40
N LYS A 35 5.09 8.83 -21.71
CA LYS A 35 4.23 9.55 -20.77
C LYS A 35 5.03 10.15 -19.61
N ILE A 36 6.01 9.42 -19.07
CA ILE A 36 6.88 9.94 -18.00
C ILE A 36 7.66 11.15 -18.50
N HIS A 37 8.17 11.11 -19.73
CA HIS A 37 8.93 12.21 -20.34
C HIS A 37 8.04 13.42 -20.58
N GLN A 38 6.89 13.24 -21.23
CA GLN A 38 5.90 14.30 -21.45
C GLN A 38 5.47 14.96 -20.13
N GLN A 39 5.22 14.16 -19.09
CA GLN A 39 4.80 14.70 -17.80
C GLN A 39 5.91 15.52 -17.13
N ALA A 40 7.16 15.07 -17.22
CA ALA A 40 8.32 15.80 -16.68
C ALA A 40 8.54 17.14 -17.40
N GLU A 41 8.33 17.19 -18.72
CA GLU A 41 8.36 18.41 -19.52
C GLU A 41 7.24 19.37 -19.14
N LEU A 42 6.00 18.87 -19.01
CA LEU A 42 4.84 19.67 -18.62
C LEU A 42 5.00 20.36 -17.27
N ILE A 43 5.65 19.69 -16.30
CA ILE A 43 5.91 20.26 -14.97
C ILE A 43 7.28 20.96 -14.87
N LEU A 44 8.01 21.08 -15.98
CA LEU A 44 9.33 21.71 -16.09
C LEU A 44 10.37 21.15 -15.09
N MET A 45 10.35 19.84 -14.85
CA MET A 45 11.28 19.18 -13.93
C MET A 45 12.31 18.34 -14.67
N GLN A 46 13.57 18.47 -14.27
CA GLN A 46 14.62 17.58 -14.78
C GLN A 46 14.48 16.18 -14.18
N LYS A 47 14.47 15.14 -15.01
CA LYS A 47 14.46 13.74 -14.56
C LYS A 47 15.88 13.17 -14.55
N SER A 48 16.17 12.34 -13.56
CA SER A 48 17.35 11.49 -13.53
C SER A 48 16.98 10.14 -12.96
N ALA A 49 17.45 9.05 -13.57
CA ALA A 49 17.20 7.70 -13.10
C ALA A 49 18.50 7.04 -12.65
N PHE A 50 18.50 6.42 -11.47
CA PHE A 50 19.67 5.72 -10.92
C PHE A 50 19.33 4.28 -10.53
N HIS A 51 20.24 3.37 -10.87
CA HIS A 51 20.14 2.00 -10.42
C HIS A 51 20.46 1.89 -8.93
N ILE A 52 19.58 1.22 -8.18
CA ILE A 52 19.82 0.82 -6.80
C ILE A 52 19.83 -0.71 -6.72
N PRO A 53 20.85 -1.34 -6.12
CA PRO A 53 20.91 -2.80 -6.10
C PRO A 53 19.66 -3.40 -5.47
N GLY A 54 19.09 -4.46 -6.07
CA GLY A 54 17.89 -5.13 -5.54
C GLY A 54 18.02 -5.62 -4.09
N ARG A 55 19.26 -5.79 -3.58
CA ARG A 55 19.56 -6.06 -2.17
C ARG A 55 19.07 -4.94 -1.22
N VAL A 56 19.01 -3.70 -1.71
CA VAL A 56 18.55 -2.51 -0.97
C VAL A 56 17.02 -2.44 -0.92
N ILE A 57 16.31 -3.02 -1.90
CA ILE A 57 14.83 -3.03 -2.00
C ILE A 57 14.25 -4.40 -1.63
N THR A 58 15.06 -5.38 -1.19
CA THR A 58 14.61 -6.76 -1.02
C THR A 58 13.37 -6.88 -0.16
N VAL A 59 13.28 -6.14 0.94
CA VAL A 59 12.09 -6.13 1.79
C VAL A 59 10.86 -5.57 1.06
N ALA A 60 10.97 -4.41 0.40
CA ALA A 60 9.84 -3.81 -0.31
C ALA A 60 9.41 -4.62 -1.55
N ASN A 61 10.35 -5.18 -2.30
CA ASN A 61 10.08 -6.06 -3.43
C ASN A 61 9.45 -7.38 -2.98
N SER A 62 9.95 -8.01 -1.91
CA SER A 62 9.34 -9.19 -1.31
C SER A 62 7.91 -8.88 -0.87
N LEU A 63 7.69 -7.77 -0.15
CA LEU A 63 6.35 -7.35 0.27
C LEU A 63 5.41 -7.04 -0.89
N SER A 64 5.90 -6.38 -1.94
CA SER A 64 5.11 -6.08 -3.15
C SER A 64 4.69 -7.37 -3.86
N ARG A 65 5.60 -8.33 -4.00
CA ARG A 65 5.33 -9.63 -4.62
C ARG A 65 4.31 -10.42 -3.80
N LEU A 66 4.53 -10.49 -2.49
CA LEU A 66 3.61 -11.13 -1.55
C LEU A 66 2.21 -10.45 -1.57
N ALA A 67 2.14 -9.12 -1.68
CA ALA A 67 0.87 -8.38 -1.79
C ALA A 67 0.12 -8.56 -3.09
N THR A 68 0.81 -8.94 -4.15
CA THR A 68 0.18 -9.24 -5.42
C THR A 68 -0.37 -10.66 -5.42
N SER A 69 0.30 -11.58 -4.74
CA SER A 69 -0.11 -12.98 -4.69
C SER A 69 -1.11 -13.31 -3.57
N GLY A 70 -1.25 -12.40 -2.59
CA GLY A 70 -2.10 -12.65 -1.40
C GLY A 70 -1.54 -13.77 -0.53
N ASP A 71 -0.25 -14.05 -0.67
CA ASP A 71 0.50 -15.12 0.02
C ASP A 71 1.38 -14.53 1.13
N TYR A 72 0.88 -13.50 1.79
CA TYR A 72 1.38 -13.20 3.12
C TYR A 72 0.24 -12.76 4.02
N GLU A 73 0.38 -13.11 5.28
CA GLU A 73 -0.56 -12.77 6.32
C GLU A 73 0.20 -12.22 7.52
N MET A 74 -0.47 -11.36 8.30
CA MET A 74 0.04 -11.06 9.63
C MET A 74 -0.13 -12.28 10.54
N ARG A 75 0.86 -12.52 11.40
CA ARG A 75 0.71 -13.44 12.53
C ARG A 75 -0.46 -13.00 13.40
N GLN A 76 -1.31 -13.96 13.76
CA GLN A 76 -2.53 -13.65 14.48
C GLN A 76 -2.24 -13.21 15.92
N GLU A 77 -1.15 -13.71 16.53
CA GLU A 77 -0.72 -13.30 17.87
C GLU A 77 -0.30 -11.83 17.88
N GLU A 78 0.57 -11.43 16.95
CA GLU A 78 1.06 -10.05 16.80
C GLU A 78 -0.10 -9.07 16.57
N LEU A 79 -1.07 -9.48 15.75
CA LEU A 79 -2.27 -8.71 15.48
C LEU A 79 -3.13 -8.51 16.73
N LYS A 80 -3.37 -9.60 17.49
CA LYS A 80 -4.16 -9.57 18.72
C LYS A 80 -3.50 -8.70 19.79
N GLU A 81 -2.19 -8.83 19.97
CA GLU A 81 -1.41 -8.05 20.93
C GLU A 81 -1.47 -6.55 20.59
N THR A 82 -1.27 -6.22 19.32
CA THR A 82 -1.37 -4.83 18.83
C THR A 82 -2.75 -4.23 19.09
N LEU A 83 -3.81 -4.97 18.75
CA LEU A 83 -5.19 -4.52 18.97
C LEU A 83 -5.53 -4.37 20.46
N PHE A 84 -5.01 -5.27 21.30
CA PHE A 84 -5.14 -5.19 22.75
C PHE A 84 -4.49 -3.91 23.30
N GLN A 85 -3.26 -3.58 22.88
CA GLN A 85 -2.57 -2.35 23.27
C GLN A 85 -3.26 -1.07 22.75
N LEU A 86 -3.86 -1.15 21.56
CA LEU A 86 -4.70 -0.07 21.01
C LEU A 86 -6.04 0.06 21.75
N LYS A 87 -6.46 -0.97 22.50
CA LYS A 87 -7.78 -1.09 23.13
C LYS A 87 -8.93 -1.06 22.11
N ILE A 88 -8.70 -1.65 20.94
CA ILE A 88 -9.68 -1.70 19.85
C ILE A 88 -10.04 -3.15 19.55
N LYS A 89 -11.33 -3.42 19.33
CA LYS A 89 -11.82 -4.74 18.96
C LYS A 89 -12.60 -4.66 17.64
N PRO A 90 -11.94 -4.86 16.49
CA PRO A 90 -12.61 -4.88 15.21
C PRO A 90 -13.70 -5.95 15.14
N THR A 91 -14.79 -5.62 14.47
CA THR A 91 -15.94 -6.52 14.29
C THR A 91 -15.96 -7.19 12.93
N ILE A 92 -15.22 -6.63 11.96
CA ILE A 92 -15.11 -7.12 10.58
C ILE A 92 -13.72 -6.80 10.04
N GLU A 93 -13.22 -7.68 9.18
CA GLU A 93 -12.01 -7.43 8.38
C GLU A 93 -12.35 -7.10 6.94
N ILE A 94 -11.76 -6.02 6.41
CA ILE A 94 -11.93 -5.59 5.03
C ILE A 94 -10.63 -5.83 4.27
N PHE A 95 -10.78 -6.28 3.03
CA PHE A 95 -9.71 -6.68 2.11
C PHE A 95 -9.03 -8.02 2.47
N ALA A 96 -9.75 -8.93 3.15
CA ALA A 96 -9.29 -10.30 3.38
C ALA A 96 -9.98 -11.29 2.44
N TYR A 97 -9.27 -12.34 2.04
CA TYR A 97 -9.81 -13.52 1.37
C TYR A 97 -10.22 -14.61 2.36
N GLN A 98 -11.04 -15.55 1.93
CA GLN A 98 -11.50 -16.65 2.80
C GLN A 98 -10.35 -17.46 3.40
N LYS A 99 -9.26 -17.66 2.63
CA LYS A 99 -8.08 -18.41 3.07
C LYS A 99 -7.28 -17.70 4.17
N ASN A 100 -7.28 -16.36 4.18
CA ASN A 100 -6.38 -15.55 5.00
C ASN A 100 -7.10 -14.62 6.00
N ARG A 101 -8.42 -14.79 6.18
CA ARG A 101 -9.21 -14.00 7.12
C ARG A 101 -8.78 -14.25 8.57
N LYS A 102 -8.64 -13.18 9.34
CA LYS A 102 -8.41 -13.20 10.79
C LYS A 102 -9.72 -13.08 11.57
N TYR A 103 -10.79 -12.66 10.91
CA TYR A 103 -12.12 -12.47 11.49
C TYR A 103 -13.17 -13.33 10.79
N ARG A 104 -14.17 -13.79 11.56
CA ARG A 104 -15.30 -14.54 11.01
C ARG A 104 -16.09 -13.71 10.00
N ARG A 105 -16.36 -12.45 10.34
CA ARG A 105 -16.95 -11.48 9.42
C ARG A 105 -15.83 -10.82 8.64
N PHE A 106 -15.89 -10.92 7.34
CA PHE A 106 -14.87 -10.37 6.47
C PHE A 106 -15.46 -10.00 5.11
N ASN A 107 -14.76 -9.11 4.41
CA ASN A 107 -15.12 -8.63 3.10
C ASN A 107 -13.86 -8.58 2.21
N CYS A 108 -13.98 -8.94 0.94
CA CYS A 108 -12.88 -8.95 -0.01
C CYS A 108 -13.11 -7.96 -1.16
N LEU A 109 -12.06 -7.72 -1.95
CA LEU A 109 -12.12 -6.78 -3.06
C LEU A 109 -13.06 -7.26 -4.19
N MET A 110 -13.18 -8.58 -4.38
CA MET A 110 -13.84 -9.22 -5.53
C MET A 110 -15.10 -9.97 -5.11
N TRP A 111 -16.19 -9.81 -5.86
CA TRP A 111 -17.50 -10.36 -5.50
C TRP A 111 -17.55 -11.90 -5.36
N ASP A 112 -16.64 -12.64 -6.02
CA ASP A 112 -16.73 -14.08 -6.21
C ASP A 112 -16.19 -14.93 -5.04
N ARG A 113 -15.61 -14.33 -4.00
CA ARG A 113 -14.84 -15.04 -2.95
C ARG A 113 -15.21 -14.70 -1.50
N CYS A 114 -16.32 -14.03 -1.24
CA CYS A 114 -16.71 -13.61 0.12
C CYS A 114 -18.14 -14.01 0.52
N GLU A 115 -18.34 -14.24 1.82
CA GLU A 115 -19.67 -14.48 2.42
C GLU A 115 -20.55 -13.21 2.42
N GLU A 116 -19.97 -12.01 2.60
CA GLU A 116 -20.71 -10.74 2.59
C GLU A 116 -20.65 -10.07 1.18
N THR A 117 -21.80 -9.99 0.52
CA THR A 117 -22.06 -9.72 -0.91
C THR A 117 -21.72 -8.31 -1.44
N GLN A 118 -20.75 -7.58 -0.88
CA GLN A 118 -20.37 -6.25 -1.38
C GLN A 118 -18.85 -6.12 -1.51
N ASN A 119 -18.36 -5.45 -2.56
CA ASN A 119 -16.97 -5.01 -2.64
C ASN A 119 -16.64 -4.12 -1.42
N GLY A 120 -15.50 -4.33 -0.75
CA GLY A 120 -15.13 -3.59 0.47
C GLY A 120 -15.14 -2.05 0.34
N PHE A 121 -14.98 -1.52 -0.87
CA PHE A 121 -15.16 -0.08 -1.14
C PHE A 121 -16.62 0.37 -1.28
N LYS A 122 -17.52 -0.53 -1.70
CA LYS A 122 -18.96 -0.28 -1.85
C LYS A 122 -19.73 -0.50 -0.54
N MET A 123 -19.18 -1.29 0.37
CA MET A 123 -19.76 -1.51 1.69
C MET A 123 -19.88 -0.22 2.50
N SER A 124 -20.99 -0.08 3.22
CA SER A 124 -21.17 0.94 4.25
C SER A 124 -20.29 0.61 5.45
N TRP A 125 -19.43 1.54 5.82
CA TRP A 125 -18.50 1.39 6.95
C TRP A 125 -19.13 1.81 8.29
N ASN A 126 -20.35 2.37 8.27
CA ASN A 126 -20.99 2.94 9.44
C ASN A 126 -21.31 1.88 10.51
N LYS A 127 -21.21 2.27 11.80
CA LYS A 127 -21.57 1.47 12.98
C LYS A 127 -20.75 0.19 13.19
N GLN A 128 -19.62 0.03 12.51
CA GLN A 128 -18.71 -1.09 12.69
C GLN A 128 -17.31 -0.59 13.02
N ILE A 129 -16.57 -1.37 13.80
CA ILE A 129 -15.13 -1.13 14.01
C ILE A 129 -14.41 -1.97 12.97
N LEU A 130 -13.76 -1.31 12.02
CA LEU A 130 -13.16 -1.98 10.87
C LEU A 130 -11.71 -2.35 11.13
N MET A 131 -11.32 -3.53 10.66
CA MET A 131 -9.92 -3.89 10.45
C MET A 131 -9.61 -3.82 8.95
N LEU A 132 -8.75 -2.89 8.55
CA LEU A 132 -8.37 -2.67 7.16
C LEU A 132 -6.96 -3.20 6.92
N ASN A 133 -6.83 -4.18 6.02
CA ASN A 133 -5.53 -4.68 5.56
C ASN A 133 -5.41 -4.61 4.03
N PRO A 134 -5.42 -3.40 3.45
CA PRO A 134 -5.40 -3.24 1.99
C PRO A 134 -4.04 -3.60 1.40
N SER A 135 -4.05 -4.14 0.17
CA SER A 135 -2.84 -4.21 -0.64
C SER A 135 -2.21 -2.82 -0.81
N ILE A 136 -0.89 -2.77 -0.94
CA ILE A 136 -0.10 -1.52 -1.03
C ILE A 136 -0.68 -0.54 -2.07
N MET A 137 -1.10 -1.04 -3.23
CA MET A 137 -1.68 -0.22 -4.31
C MET A 137 -3.02 0.45 -3.95
N LEU A 138 -3.72 -0.07 -2.94
CA LEU A 138 -5.04 0.39 -2.52
C LEU A 138 -4.97 1.34 -1.32
N ILE A 139 -3.83 1.46 -0.64
CA ILE A 139 -3.71 2.26 0.61
C ILE A 139 -4.17 3.70 0.39
N GLN A 140 -3.74 4.37 -0.68
CA GLN A 140 -4.19 5.75 -0.95
C GLN A 140 -5.71 5.83 -1.16
N LYS A 141 -6.30 4.87 -1.87
CA LYS A 141 -7.74 4.83 -2.12
C LYS A 141 -8.53 4.59 -0.83
N VAL A 142 -8.01 3.73 0.05
CA VAL A 142 -8.56 3.48 1.39
C VAL A 142 -8.46 4.74 2.24
N SER A 143 -7.28 5.37 2.30
CA SER A 143 -7.07 6.64 3.01
C SER A 143 -8.09 7.69 2.58
N ASN A 144 -8.30 7.87 1.27
CA ASN A 144 -9.27 8.83 0.74
C ASN A 144 -10.72 8.52 1.14
N LYS A 145 -11.06 7.25 1.41
CA LYS A 145 -12.39 6.85 1.88
C LYS A 145 -12.52 7.06 3.38
N ILE A 146 -11.49 6.76 4.17
CA ILE A 146 -11.45 7.03 5.62
C ILE A 146 -11.62 8.53 5.87
N THR A 147 -10.90 9.39 5.14
CA THR A 147 -11.00 10.85 5.29
C THR A 147 -12.40 11.40 5.02
N LYS A 148 -13.23 10.69 4.23
CA LYS A 148 -14.63 11.07 3.97
C LYS A 148 -15.61 10.53 5.00
N GLY A 149 -15.20 9.58 5.83
CA GLY A 149 -16.00 8.96 6.88
C GLY A 149 -15.69 9.52 8.27
N LEU A 150 -16.56 9.23 9.23
CA LEU A 150 -16.39 9.56 10.65
C LEU A 150 -16.44 8.27 11.48
N ILE A 151 -15.54 7.33 11.22
CA ILE A 151 -15.63 5.96 11.73
C ILE A 151 -14.32 5.58 12.42
N GLU A 152 -14.44 4.82 13.51
CA GLU A 152 -13.31 4.22 14.21
C GLU A 152 -12.83 2.99 13.42
N GLU A 153 -11.63 3.09 12.86
CA GLU A 153 -11.05 2.08 11.99
C GLU A 153 -9.60 1.82 12.41
N VAL A 154 -9.16 0.57 12.26
CA VAL A 154 -7.74 0.21 12.38
C VAL A 154 -7.24 -0.13 10.98
N ILE A 155 -6.24 0.60 10.51
CA ILE A 155 -5.57 0.31 9.25
C ILE A 155 -4.16 -0.19 9.52
N VAL A 156 -3.82 -1.33 8.90
CA VAL A 156 -2.46 -1.82 8.86
C VAL A 156 -1.84 -1.43 7.53
N VAL A 157 -0.70 -0.76 7.60
CA VAL A 157 0.10 -0.34 6.44
C VAL A 157 1.58 -0.53 6.72
N PRO A 158 2.42 -0.74 5.67
CA PRO A 158 3.87 -0.70 5.82
C PRO A 158 4.34 0.64 6.42
N ASN A 159 5.40 0.69 7.22
CA ASN A 159 5.94 1.95 7.72
C ASN A 159 6.90 2.61 6.70
N TRP A 160 6.38 3.00 5.53
CA TRP A 160 7.19 3.55 4.43
C TRP A 160 7.20 5.08 4.43
N GLN A 161 8.36 5.65 4.73
CA GLN A 161 8.46 7.08 5.05
C GLN A 161 8.13 8.01 3.87
N ALA A 162 8.45 7.60 2.64
CA ALA A 162 8.38 8.42 1.43
C ALA A 162 7.09 8.26 0.62
N GLN A 163 6.08 7.57 1.17
CA GLN A 163 4.83 7.31 0.45
C GLN A 163 3.83 8.45 0.61
N SER A 164 3.09 8.76 -0.47
CA SER A 164 2.12 9.87 -0.50
C SER A 164 1.03 9.72 0.57
N TRP A 165 0.50 8.51 0.71
CA TRP A 165 -0.59 8.20 1.63
C TRP A 165 -0.19 8.33 3.10
N ARG A 166 1.11 8.35 3.40
CA ARG A 166 1.58 8.46 4.78
C ARG A 166 1.18 9.78 5.40
N GLY A 167 1.40 10.89 4.68
CA GLY A 167 1.05 12.22 5.17
C GLY A 167 -0.46 12.36 5.38
N ASP A 168 -1.26 11.72 4.52
CA ASP A 168 -2.72 11.72 4.65
C ASP A 168 -3.20 10.91 5.85
N LEU A 169 -2.66 9.70 6.05
CA LEU A 169 -2.97 8.89 7.23
C LEU A 169 -2.54 9.58 8.53
N GLN A 170 -1.38 10.21 8.56
CA GLN A 170 -0.90 10.93 9.76
C GLN A 170 -1.85 12.05 10.20
N LYS A 171 -2.48 12.76 9.27
CA LYS A 171 -3.45 13.82 9.58
C LYS A 171 -4.71 13.32 10.29
N ILE A 172 -5.08 12.06 10.05
CA ILE A 172 -6.31 11.45 10.57
C ILE A 172 -6.04 10.41 11.67
N THR A 173 -4.77 10.10 11.94
CA THR A 173 -4.37 9.07 12.91
C THR A 173 -4.53 9.62 14.33
N VAL A 174 -5.35 8.93 15.15
CA VAL A 174 -5.50 9.23 16.57
C VAL A 174 -4.43 8.50 17.41
N LYS A 175 -4.13 7.25 17.05
CA LYS A 175 -3.16 6.40 17.75
C LYS A 175 -2.45 5.49 16.74
N GLN A 176 -1.16 5.28 16.93
CA GLN A 176 -0.36 4.40 16.07
C GLN A 176 0.51 3.48 16.92
N LEU A 177 0.80 2.28 16.39
CA LEU A 177 1.73 1.33 16.97
C LEU A 177 2.60 0.73 15.87
N ILE A 178 3.89 0.55 16.15
CA ILE A 178 4.81 -0.14 15.24
C ILE A 178 4.89 -1.60 15.68
N MET A 179 4.38 -2.50 14.85
CA MET A 179 4.30 -3.94 15.16
C MET A 179 5.64 -4.67 15.11
N GLY A 180 6.68 -4.08 14.51
CA GLY A 180 8.00 -4.71 14.36
C GLY A 180 8.43 -4.84 12.91
N ARG A 181 9.48 -5.63 12.65
CA ARG A 181 9.99 -5.82 11.29
C ARG A 181 9.08 -6.77 10.52
N CYS A 182 8.96 -6.58 9.21
CA CYS A 182 8.10 -7.45 8.38
C CYS A 182 8.43 -8.94 8.50
N ALA A 183 9.71 -9.31 8.62
CA ALA A 183 10.12 -10.72 8.84
C ALA A 183 9.64 -11.30 10.19
N GLU A 184 9.37 -10.43 11.17
CA GLU A 184 8.93 -10.79 12.52
C GLU A 184 7.42 -10.73 12.71
N VAL A 185 6.68 -10.15 11.75
CA VAL A 185 5.23 -9.97 11.88
C VAL A 185 4.47 -10.74 10.80
N LEU A 186 5.10 -10.99 9.65
CA LEU A 186 4.45 -11.61 8.50
C LEU A 186 4.82 -13.09 8.38
N VAL A 187 3.87 -13.88 7.92
CA VAL A 187 4.03 -15.27 7.48
C VAL A 187 3.68 -15.38 6.00
N PRO A 188 4.31 -16.30 5.25
CA PRO A 188 3.85 -16.69 3.91
C PRO A 188 2.42 -17.24 3.92
#